data_AF-A0A4Y3FX31-F1
#
_entry.id   AF-A0A4Y3FX31-F1
#
_cell.length_a   1.000
_cell.length_b   1.000
_cell.length_c   1.000
_cell.angle_alpha   90.00
_cell.angle_beta   90.00
_cell.angle_gamma   90.00
#
_symmetry.space_group_name_H-M   'P 1'
#
loop_
_entity.id
_entity.type
_entity.pdbx_description
1 polymer ?
#
loop_
_entity_poly.entity_id
_entity_poly.type
_entity_poly.pdbx_seq_one_letter_code
_entity_poly.pdbx_strand_id
1 'polypeptide(L)'
;MEMVLDVYKRPFDPRYPVVCMDESPKQLIAETRTPITASPGHPIKDDYEYRRCGVCNVFLACEPLAGKRMVKITERKTKQDWAGFLEEISDQYENAEK
;
A
#
# COMPACT_ATOMS: atom_id res chain seq x y z
N MET A 1 -19.93 -13.41 0.85
CA MET A 1 -18.45 -13.44 0.78
C MET A 1 -17.95 -14.51 -0.19
N GLU A 2 -18.61 -15.67 -0.31
CA GLU A 2 -18.16 -16.77 -1.19
C GLU A 2 -18.10 -16.41 -2.68
N MET A 3 -19.09 -15.70 -3.21
CA MET A 3 -19.10 -15.30 -4.63
C MET A 3 -17.94 -14.37 -5.04
N VAL A 4 -17.33 -13.65 -4.08
CA VAL A 4 -16.16 -12.79 -4.36
C VAL A 4 -14.92 -13.65 -4.58
N LEU A 5 -14.74 -14.72 -3.81
CA LEU A 5 -13.58 -15.61 -3.95
C LEU A 5 -13.55 -16.31 -5.31
N ASP A 6 -14.71 -16.58 -5.90
CA ASP A 6 -14.79 -17.16 -7.24
C ASP A 6 -14.30 -16.20 -8.33
N VAL A 7 -14.33 -14.88 -8.10
CA VAL A 7 -13.72 -13.88 -8.99
C VAL A 7 -12.19 -14.03 -8.99
N TYR A 8 -11.58 -14.26 -7.82
CA TYR A 8 -10.13 -14.45 -7.69
C TYR A 8 -9.64 -15.79 -8.24
N LYS A 9 -10.53 -16.75 -8.52
CA LYS A 9 -10.19 -18.05 -9.13
C LYS A 9 -10.31 -18.05 -10.66
N ARG A 10 -10.82 -16.96 -11.26
CA ARG A 10 -10.97 -16.89 -12.71
C ARG A 10 -9.59 -16.97 -13.39
N PRO A 11 -9.50 -17.55 -14.59
CA PRO A 11 -8.32 -17.40 -15.42
C PRO A 11 -8.02 -15.92 -15.64
N PHE A 12 -6.75 -15.59 -15.73
CA PHE A 12 -6.33 -14.26 -16.13
C PHE A 12 -6.87 -13.92 -17.53
N ASP A 13 -7.64 -12.83 -17.63
CA ASP A 13 -8.04 -12.22 -18.91
C ASP A 13 -7.74 -10.71 -18.82
N PRO A 14 -6.84 -10.17 -19.67
CA PRO A 14 -6.47 -8.76 -19.65
C PRO A 14 -7.64 -7.81 -19.99
N ARG A 15 -8.73 -8.31 -20.59
CA ARG A 15 -9.94 -7.50 -20.84
C ARG A 15 -10.84 -7.40 -19.61
N TYR A 16 -10.68 -8.29 -18.63
CA TYR A 16 -11.45 -8.29 -17.38
C TYR A 16 -10.51 -8.31 -16.17
N PRO A 17 -9.72 -7.24 -15.97
CA PRO A 17 -8.78 -7.17 -14.85
C PRO A 17 -9.53 -7.22 -13.51
N VAL A 18 -9.05 -8.06 -12.60
CA VAL A 18 -9.58 -8.13 -11.24
C VAL A 18 -8.70 -7.27 -10.37
N VAL A 19 -9.13 -6.04 -10.08
CA VAL A 19 -8.39 -5.11 -9.21
C VAL A 19 -9.09 -4.98 -7.87
N CYS A 20 -8.36 -5.25 -6.79
CA CYS A 20 -8.81 -4.96 -5.43
C CYS A 20 -8.05 -3.76 -4.87
N MET A 21 -8.69 -3.04 -3.95
CA MET A 21 -8.15 -1.79 -3.41
C MET A 21 -8.31 -1.78 -1.89
N ASP A 22 -7.34 -1.17 -1.23
CA ASP A 22 -7.35 -0.94 0.21
C ASP A 22 -6.55 0.32 0.54
N GLU A 23 -6.66 0.77 1.79
CA GLU A 23 -5.94 1.93 2.28
C GLU A 23 -5.49 1.73 3.73
N SER A 24 -4.33 2.28 4.07
CA SER A 24 -3.82 2.22 5.44
C SER A 24 -3.11 3.51 5.83
N PRO A 25 -3.48 4.13 6.97
CA PRO A 25 -2.71 5.23 7.52
C PRO A 25 -1.39 4.71 8.10
N LYS A 26 -0.29 5.38 7.79
CA LYS A 26 1.04 5.08 8.33
C LYS A 26 1.55 6.23 9.19
N GLN A 27 1.76 5.94 10.47
CA GLN A 27 2.45 6.87 11.36
C GLN A 27 3.92 6.98 10.97
N LEU A 28 4.38 8.21 10.79
CA LEU A 28 5.77 8.54 10.55
C LEU A 28 6.43 8.73 11.91
N ILE A 29 7.52 7.99 12.16
CA ILE A 29 8.27 8.04 13.41
C ILE A 29 9.75 8.26 13.13
N ALA A 30 10.42 8.97 14.04
CA ALA A 30 11.86 9.13 14.04
C ALA A 30 12.44 8.68 15.37
N GLU A 31 13.67 8.15 15.32
CA GLU A 31 14.45 7.86 16.52
C GLU A 31 14.75 9.14 17.29
N THR A 32 14.66 9.05 18.62
CA THR A 32 15.00 10.18 19.51
C THR A 32 16.46 10.13 19.97
N ARG A 33 17.06 8.94 19.98
CA ARG A 33 18.42 8.69 20.44
C ARG A 33 19.19 7.91 19.37
N THR A 34 20.50 8.13 19.29
CA THR A 34 21.37 7.37 18.39
C THR A 34 21.53 5.94 18.91
N PRO A 35 21.33 4.90 18.08
CA PRO A 35 21.56 3.51 18.46
C PRO A 35 22.98 3.26 18.97
N ILE A 36 23.11 2.41 19.98
CA ILE A 36 24.42 1.97 20.46
C ILE A 36 24.91 0.88 19.50
N THR A 37 26.09 1.10 18.90
CA THR A 37 26.69 0.16 17.96
C THR A 37 27.07 -1.16 18.64
N ALA A 38 27.09 -2.22 17.84
CA ALA A 38 27.52 -3.53 18.33
C ALA A 38 28.99 -3.51 18.78
N SER A 39 29.29 -4.29 19.80
CA SER A 39 30.66 -4.61 20.24
C SER A 39 30.75 -6.09 20.61
N PRO A 40 31.95 -6.69 20.74
CA PRO A 40 32.07 -8.10 21.11
C PRO A 40 31.26 -8.42 22.39
N GLY A 41 30.35 -9.40 22.29
CA GLY A 41 29.45 -9.77 23.38
C GLY A 41 28.22 -8.88 23.58
N HIS A 42 28.04 -7.81 22.79
CA HIS A 42 26.93 -6.86 22.93
C HIS A 42 26.28 -6.56 21.57
N PRO A 43 25.01 -6.92 21.36
CA PRO A 43 24.30 -6.59 20.13
C PRO A 43 24.00 -5.08 20.05
N ILE A 44 23.58 -4.63 18.86
CA ILE A 44 23.04 -3.28 18.67
C ILE A 44 21.90 -3.05 19.66
N LYS A 45 21.84 -1.86 20.24
CA LYS A 45 20.73 -1.45 21.12
C LYS A 45 20.07 -0.21 20.55
N ASP A 46 18.83 -0.40 20.12
CA ASP A 46 17.92 0.67 19.77
C ASP A 46 17.06 1.03 20.98
N ASP A 47 16.74 2.31 21.09
CA ASP A 47 15.84 2.80 22.12
C ASP A 47 14.38 2.69 21.65
N TYR A 48 13.48 2.42 22.60
CA TYR A 48 12.05 2.33 22.32
C TYR A 48 11.39 3.70 22.15
N GLU A 49 12.01 4.78 22.64
CA GLU A 49 11.47 6.13 22.56
C GLU A 49 11.52 6.69 21.13
N TYR A 50 10.36 7.05 20.59
CA TYR A 50 10.24 7.61 19.24
C TYR A 50 9.53 8.97 19.26
N ARG A 51 9.87 9.80 18.27
CA ARG A 51 9.18 11.06 17.97
C ARG A 51 8.12 10.83 16.91
N ARG A 52 6.90 11.35 17.13
CA ARG A 52 5.85 11.38 16.10
C ARG A 52 6.15 12.48 15.07
N CYS A 53 6.21 12.11 13.81
CA CYS A 53 6.51 12.98 12.67
C CYS A 53 5.30 13.17 11.76
N GLY A 54 4.09 12.97 12.29
CA GLY A 54 2.84 13.02 11.54
C GLY A 54 2.39 11.64 11.03
N VAL A 55 1.47 11.66 10.08
CA VAL A 55 0.84 10.48 9.47
C VAL A 55 0.76 10.73 7.98
N CYS A 56 1.03 9.71 7.16
CA CYS A 56 0.68 9.70 5.75
C CYS A 56 -0.36 8.60 5.50
N ASN A 57 -0.98 8.60 4.33
CA ASN A 57 -1.89 7.56 3.90
C ASN A 57 -1.27 6.77 2.75
N VAL A 58 -1.45 5.45 2.78
CA VAL A 58 -1.02 4.55 1.70
C VAL A 58 -2.27 4.00 1.04
N PHE A 59 -2.52 4.39 -0.21
CA PHE A 59 -3.48 3.69 -1.06
C PHE A 59 -2.77 2.53 -1.76
N LEU A 60 -3.45 1.39 -1.80
CA LEU A 60 -2.98 0.17 -2.42
C LEU A 60 -4.04 -0.33 -3.39
N ALA A 61 -3.61 -0.70 -4.59
CA ALA A 61 -4.38 -1.55 -5.48
C ALA A 61 -3.55 -2.75 -5.91
N CYS A 62 -4.21 -3.88 -6.09
CA CYS A 62 -3.59 -5.14 -6.47
C CYS A 62 -4.42 -5.81 -7.55
N GLU A 63 -3.75 -6.22 -8.63
CA GLU A 63 -4.29 -7.13 -9.63
C GLU A 63 -3.65 -8.51 -9.39
N PRO A 64 -4.22 -9.37 -8.53
CA PRO A 64 -3.59 -10.62 -8.10
C PRO A 64 -3.34 -11.59 -9.25
N LEU A 65 -4.24 -11.65 -10.24
CA LEU A 65 -4.13 -12.57 -11.37
C LEU A 65 -3.00 -12.18 -12.34
N ALA A 66 -2.59 -10.91 -12.34
CA ALA A 66 -1.45 -10.41 -13.13
C ALA A 66 -0.18 -10.19 -12.30
N GLY A 67 -0.25 -10.40 -10.97
CA GLY A 67 0.86 -10.12 -10.06
C GLY A 67 1.24 -8.64 -9.99
N LYS A 68 0.33 -7.71 -10.30
CA LYS A 68 0.62 -6.27 -10.26
C LYS A 68 0.19 -5.64 -8.95
N ARG A 69 0.97 -4.65 -8.51
CA ARG A 69 0.66 -3.84 -7.33
C ARG A 69 0.91 -2.37 -7.62
N MET A 70 -0.06 -1.54 -7.28
CA MET A 70 -0.03 -0.09 -7.46
C MET A 70 -0.13 0.54 -6.07
N VAL A 71 0.77 1.47 -5.77
CA VAL A 71 0.85 2.10 -4.45
C VAL A 71 0.96 3.60 -4.63
N LYS A 72 0.11 4.35 -3.92
CA LYS A 72 0.17 5.81 -3.88
C LYS A 72 0.24 6.27 -2.43
N ILE A 73 1.25 7.06 -2.11
CA ILE A 73 1.42 7.64 -0.77
C ILE A 73 0.98 9.09 -0.84
N THR A 74 0.08 9.48 0.04
CA THR A 74 -0.42 10.85 0.14
C THR A 74 -0.23 11.38 1.55
N GLU A 75 0.00 12.69 1.69
CA GLU A 75 0.08 13.33 3.00
C GLU A 75 -1.27 13.34 3.72
N ARG A 76 -2.37 13.34 2.96
CA ARG A 76 -3.75 13.41 3.45
C ARG A 76 -4.58 12.32 2.82
N LYS A 77 -5.68 11.95 3.50
CA LYS A 77 -6.70 11.06 2.97
C LYS A 77 -7.96 11.87 2.69
N THR A 78 -8.05 12.43 1.49
CA THR A 78 -9.28 13.08 1.03
C THR A 78 -10.00 12.23 -0.02
N LYS A 79 -11.29 12.50 -0.22
CA LYS A 79 -12.07 11.87 -1.31
C LYS A 79 -11.50 12.20 -2.69
N GLN A 80 -10.88 13.37 -2.84
CA GLN A 80 -10.24 13.79 -4.09
C GLN A 80 -8.97 12.97 -4.34
N ASP A 81 -8.16 12.74 -3.31
CA ASP A 81 -6.96 11.90 -3.42
C ASP A 81 -7.33 10.46 -3.83
N TRP A 82 -8.42 9.92 -3.24
CA TRP A 82 -8.95 8.60 -3.61
C TRP A 82 -9.45 8.57 -5.05
N ALA A 83 -10.23 9.57 -5.48
CA ALA A 83 -10.72 9.66 -6.85
C ALA A 83 -9.58 9.74 -7.87
N GLY A 84 -8.53 10.53 -7.58
CA GLY A 84 -7.35 10.59 -8.45
C GLY A 84 -6.59 9.27 -8.49
N PHE A 85 -6.56 8.49 -7.40
CA PHE A 85 -5.98 7.14 -7.43
C PHE A 85 -6.83 6.17 -8.27
N LEU A 86 -8.16 6.29 -8.24
CA LEU A 86 -9.04 5.50 -9.10
C LEU A 86 -8.86 5.83 -10.59
N GLU A 87 -8.68 7.11 -10.91
CA GLU A 87 -8.38 7.57 -12.27
C GLU A 87 -7.05 6.96 -12.77
N GLU A 88 -5.98 7.06 -11.97
CA GLU A 88 -4.69 6.43 -12.28
C GLU A 88 -4.77 4.91 -12.47
N ILE A 89 -5.66 4.22 -11.74
CA ILE A 89 -5.93 2.80 -11.95
C ILE A 89 -6.64 2.60 -13.29
N SER A 90 -7.71 3.35 -13.55
CA SER A 90 -8.51 3.23 -14.77
C SER A 90 -7.67 3.45 -16.03
N ASP A 91 -6.76 4.43 -16.00
CA ASP A 91 -5.86 4.76 -17.12
C ASP A 91 -4.90 3.61 -17.48
N GLN A 92 -4.65 2.67 -16.56
CA GLN A 92 -3.82 1.49 -16.87
C GLN A 92 -4.59 0.38 -17.59
N TYR A 93 -5.92 0.49 -17.69
CA TYR A 93 -6.79 -0.53 -18.27
C TYR A 93 -7.74 0.06 -19.31
N GLU A 94 -7.26 0.98 -20.16
CA GLU A 94 -8.06 1.61 -21.24
C GLU A 94 -8.72 0.60 -22.19
N ASN A 95 -8.10 -0.58 -22.36
CA ASN A 95 -8.57 -1.65 -23.23
C ASN A 95 -9.45 -2.69 -22.51
N ALA A 96 -9.73 -2.50 -21.21
CA ALA A 96 -10.63 -3.40 -20.49
C ALA A 96 -12.08 -3.19 -20.94
N GLU A 97 -12.84 -4.28 -20.93
CA GLU A 97 -14.27 -4.25 -21.20
C GLU A 97 -15.04 -3.77 -19.95
N LYS A 98 -16.13 -3.04 -20.18
CA LYS A 98 -16.99 -2.45 -19.13
C LYS A 98 -18.11 -3.38 -18.70
#